data_AF-A0A1M7IZN0-F1
#
_entry.id   AF-A0A1M7IZN0-F1
#
_cell.length_a   1.000
_cell.length_b   1.000
_cell.length_c   1.000
_cell.angle_alpha   90.00
_cell.angle_beta   90.00
_cell.angle_gamma   90.00
#
_symmetry.space_group_name_H-M   'P 1'
#
loop_
_entity.id
_entity.type
_entity.pdbx_description
1 polymer ?
#
loop_
_entity_poly.entity_id
_entity_poly.type
_entity_poly.pdbx_seq_one_letter_code
_entity_poly.pdbx_strand_id
1 'polypeptide(L)'
;MLDREGDGPFWIYGAEDIFTAIVEGRLRNKIATAPGHFRFSAAAENAVIAQLDFSEPLRLFDLSGEAVSVLGIYDELRGPDYEWCQWLGWEIGKIIREHQGAVHGFVYPSRRNPGKVAYAISSCVKDVLETRLTVRTQRLVDTDEYARLVASPCCTDSDSL
;
A
#
# COMPACT_ATOMS: atom_id res chain seq x y z
N MET A 1 -3.53 -12.79 22.22
CA MET A 1 -2.88 -14.04 21.79
C MET A 1 -3.83 -14.70 20.81
N LEU A 2 -3.64 -14.47 19.51
CA LEU A 2 -4.44 -15.12 18.47
C LEU A 2 -3.67 -16.37 18.03
N ASP A 3 -4.20 -17.54 18.34
CA ASP A 3 -3.80 -18.79 17.68
C ASP A 3 -4.11 -18.64 16.19
N ARG A 4 -3.07 -18.35 15.41
CA ARG A 4 -3.14 -18.13 13.96
C ARG A 4 -2.59 -19.38 13.28
N GLU A 5 -3.45 -20.38 13.10
CA GLU A 5 -3.18 -21.45 12.15
C GLU A 5 -2.85 -20.83 10.77
N GLY A 6 -1.78 -21.31 10.16
CA GLY A 6 -1.00 -20.62 9.11
C GLY A 6 -1.62 -20.44 7.73
N ASP A 7 -2.94 -20.26 7.60
CA ASP A 7 -3.68 -20.25 6.33
C ASP A 7 -4.24 -18.87 5.93
N GLY A 8 -3.70 -17.78 6.50
CA GLY A 8 -4.09 -16.41 6.11
C GLY A 8 -3.53 -16.01 4.75
N PRO A 9 -4.23 -15.16 3.96
CA PRO A 9 -3.62 -14.57 2.79
C PRO A 9 -2.40 -13.74 3.21
N PHE A 10 -1.35 -13.77 2.39
CA PHE A 10 -0.42 -12.65 2.36
C PHE A 10 -0.96 -11.60 1.38
N TRP A 11 -0.67 -10.34 1.68
CA TRP A 11 -1.16 -9.21 0.90
C TRP A 11 -0.04 -8.58 0.10
N ILE A 12 -0.28 -8.35 -1.18
CA ILE A 12 0.56 -7.50 -2.02
C ILE A 12 -0.01 -6.09 -1.90
N TYR A 13 0.74 -5.20 -1.26
CA TYR A 13 0.35 -3.80 -1.09
C TYR A 13 0.84 -2.96 -2.27
N GLY A 14 -0.04 -2.12 -2.81
CA GLY A 14 0.24 -1.27 -3.96
C GLY A 14 -0.41 0.11 -3.85
N ALA A 15 -0.07 0.97 -4.81
CA ALA A 15 -0.65 2.31 -4.97
C ALA A 15 -0.77 2.65 -6.46
N GLU A 16 -1.61 3.64 -6.80
CA GLU A 16 -1.80 4.07 -8.21
C GLU A 16 -0.56 4.75 -8.79
N ASP A 17 0.23 5.41 -7.95
CA ASP A 17 1.38 6.20 -8.37
C ASP A 17 2.61 5.92 -7.49
N ILE A 18 3.79 6.13 -8.08
CA ILE A 18 5.09 5.87 -7.45
C ILE A 18 5.24 6.73 -6.19
N PHE A 19 4.76 7.97 -6.18
CA PHE A 19 4.85 8.85 -5.00
C PHE A 19 4.11 8.27 -3.79
N THR A 20 2.90 7.76 -4.00
CA THR A 20 2.11 7.12 -2.95
C THR A 20 2.76 5.82 -2.50
N ALA A 21 3.36 5.04 -3.41
CA ALA A 21 4.14 3.86 -3.06
C ALA A 21 5.38 4.22 -2.20
N ILE A 22 6.10 5.30 -2.50
CA ILE A 22 7.20 5.81 -1.67
C ILE A 22 6.72 6.16 -0.25
N VAL A 23 5.58 6.83 -0.14
CA VAL A 23 4.99 7.25 1.14
C VAL A 23 4.51 6.05 1.96
N GLU A 24 3.78 5.11 1.35
CA GLU A 24 3.25 3.93 2.04
C GLU A 24 4.34 2.91 2.37
N GLY A 25 5.32 2.74 1.47
CA GLY A 25 6.50 1.90 1.67
C GLY A 25 7.52 2.48 2.65
N ARG A 26 7.28 3.66 3.23
CA ARG A 26 8.19 4.35 4.17
C ARG A 26 9.60 4.55 3.60
N LEU A 27 9.68 4.78 2.30
CA LEU A 27 10.95 5.10 1.61
C LEU A 27 11.37 6.55 1.86
N ARG A 28 10.46 7.37 2.40
CA ARG A 28 10.75 8.69 2.98
C ARG A 28 10.31 8.76 4.43
N ASN A 29 11.06 9.52 5.22
CA ASN A 29 10.79 9.80 6.61
C ASN A 29 10.52 11.29 6.83
N LYS A 30 9.48 11.60 7.59
CA LYS A 30 9.30 12.94 8.17
C LYS A 30 10.39 13.17 9.22
N ILE A 31 10.90 14.38 9.30
CA ILE A 31 11.86 14.77 10.33
C ILE A 31 11.09 15.51 11.42
N ALA A 32 10.99 14.92 12.61
CA ALA A 32 10.17 15.47 13.70
C ALA A 32 10.66 16.85 14.17
N THR A 33 11.97 17.07 14.14
CA THR A 33 12.66 18.31 14.54
C THR A 33 12.62 19.40 13.46
N ALA A 34 12.30 19.04 12.21
CA ALA A 34 12.29 19.97 11.08
C ALA A 34 10.99 19.86 10.27
N PRO A 35 9.89 20.45 10.75
CA PRO A 35 8.65 20.54 9.99
C PRO A 35 8.88 21.14 8.60
N GLY A 36 8.16 20.63 7.60
CA GLY A 36 8.35 21.02 6.20
C GLY A 36 9.49 20.30 5.48
N HIS A 37 10.33 19.54 6.19
CA HIS A 37 11.40 18.74 5.60
C HIS A 37 11.14 17.24 5.68
N PHE A 38 11.76 16.50 4.76
CA PHE A 38 11.81 15.04 4.77
C PHE A 38 13.18 14.56 4.29
N ARG A 39 13.48 13.30 4.57
CA ARG A 39 14.65 12.61 4.03
C ARG A 39 14.26 11.24 3.51
N PHE A 40 15.04 10.70 2.57
CA PHE A 40 14.89 9.31 2.17
C PHE A 40 15.35 8.37 3.30
N SER A 41 14.75 7.19 3.40
CA SER A 41 15.27 6.13 4.26
C SER A 41 16.47 5.48 3.59
N ALA A 42 17.36 4.85 4.37
CA ALA A 42 18.50 4.11 3.80
C ALA A 42 18.06 2.99 2.83
N ALA A 43 16.84 2.47 2.99
CA ALA A 43 16.28 1.47 2.08
C ALA A 43 15.96 2.03 0.69
N ALA A 44 15.76 3.35 0.54
CA ALA A 44 15.39 3.97 -0.72
C ALA A 44 16.44 3.80 -1.82
N GLU A 45 17.73 3.79 -1.47
CA GLU A 45 18.84 3.63 -2.43
C GLU A 45 18.79 2.30 -3.18
N ASN A 46 18.33 1.25 -2.51
CA ASN A 46 18.23 -0.11 -3.05
C ASN A 46 16.78 -0.53 -3.34
N ALA A 47 15.82 0.38 -3.16
CA ALA A 47 14.41 0.07 -3.37
C ALA A 47 14.11 -0.15 -4.85
N VAL A 48 13.20 -1.09 -5.12
CA VAL A 48 12.68 -1.38 -6.45
C VAL A 48 11.21 -0.99 -6.49
N ILE A 49 10.83 -0.30 -7.55
CA ILE A 49 9.43 -0.08 -7.93
C ILE A 49 9.01 -1.21 -8.86
N ALA A 50 8.02 -1.97 -8.46
CA ALA A 50 7.34 -2.94 -9.29
C ALA A 50 6.02 -2.33 -9.81
N GLN A 51 5.96 -2.07 -11.11
CA GLN A 51 4.73 -1.70 -11.78
C GLN A 51 3.99 -2.98 -12.18
N LEU A 52 2.73 -3.07 -11.76
CA LEU A 52 1.83 -4.19 -12.03
C LEU A 52 0.78 -3.74 -13.04
N ASP A 53 0.93 -4.17 -14.30
CA ASP A 53 -0.02 -3.88 -15.36
C ASP A 53 -0.95 -5.08 -15.55
N PHE A 54 -2.25 -4.91 -15.28
CA PHE A 54 -3.26 -5.96 -15.46
C PHE A 54 -3.99 -5.79 -16.79
N SER A 55 -4.11 -6.87 -17.57
CA SER A 55 -4.82 -6.84 -18.86
C SER A 55 -6.34 -6.70 -18.72
N GLU A 56 -6.86 -6.89 -17.51
CA GLU A 56 -8.26 -6.65 -17.14
C GLU A 56 -8.32 -5.87 -15.83
N PRO A 57 -9.37 -5.05 -15.59
CA PRO A 57 -9.54 -4.33 -14.34
C PRO A 57 -9.57 -5.27 -13.13
N LEU A 58 -8.91 -4.86 -12.04
CA LEU A 58 -9.06 -5.55 -10.75
C LEU A 58 -10.48 -5.37 -10.21
N ARG A 59 -11.07 -6.45 -9.72
CA ARG A 59 -12.32 -6.41 -8.95
C ARG A 59 -11.98 -6.38 -7.47
N LEU A 60 -12.28 -5.27 -6.81
CA LEU A 60 -11.85 -5.01 -5.43
C LEU A 60 -13.05 -4.62 -4.58
N PHE A 61 -13.03 -4.99 -3.30
CA PHE A 61 -13.90 -4.34 -2.33
C PHE A 61 -13.46 -2.89 -2.13
N ASP A 62 -14.41 -1.96 -2.20
CA ASP A 62 -14.14 -0.55 -1.98
C ASP A 62 -14.32 -0.19 -0.49
N LEU A 63 -13.21 -0.17 0.24
CA LEU A 63 -13.13 0.34 1.62
C LEU A 63 -12.66 1.80 1.67
N SER A 64 -12.70 2.51 0.56
CA SER A 64 -12.38 3.94 0.48
C SER A 64 -13.60 4.84 0.32
N GLY A 65 -14.73 4.27 -0.10
CA GLY A 65 -16.01 4.95 -0.31
C GLY A 65 -17.04 4.72 0.80
N GLU A 66 -18.32 4.75 0.42
CA GLU A 66 -19.46 4.73 1.35
C GLU A 66 -19.57 3.44 2.16
N ALA A 67 -19.04 2.33 1.66
CA ALA A 67 -19.15 1.02 2.30
C ALA A 67 -18.58 1.04 3.72
N VAL A 68 -17.52 1.79 3.99
CA VAL A 68 -16.94 1.86 5.35
C VAL A 68 -17.80 2.64 6.33
N SER A 69 -18.59 3.60 5.84
CA SER A 69 -19.59 4.30 6.65
C SER A 69 -20.76 3.38 6.98
N VAL A 70 -21.22 2.59 6.01
CA VAL A 70 -22.30 1.60 6.21
C VAL A 70 -21.87 0.50 7.21
N LEU A 71 -20.61 0.05 7.10
CA LEU A 71 -20.04 -0.95 8.00
C LEU A 71 -19.68 -0.38 9.38
N GLY A 72 -19.67 0.95 9.55
CA GLY A 72 -19.29 1.60 10.81
C GLY A 72 -17.82 1.41 11.18
N ILE A 73 -16.92 1.34 10.20
CA ILE A 73 -15.48 1.06 10.39
C ILE A 73 -14.55 2.18 9.89
N TYR A 74 -15.11 3.35 9.58
CA TYR A 74 -14.36 4.46 8.97
C TYR A 74 -13.22 4.95 9.87
N ASP A 75 -13.47 5.12 11.17
CA ASP A 75 -12.48 5.65 12.10
C ASP A 75 -11.40 4.61 12.42
N GLU A 76 -11.79 3.35 12.59
CA GLU A 76 -10.90 2.21 12.80
C GLU A 76 -9.95 2.05 11.62
N LEU A 77 -10.43 2.20 10.38
CA LEU A 77 -9.60 2.17 9.16
C LEU A 77 -8.63 3.36 9.06
N ARG A 78 -8.79 4.43 9.83
CA ARG A 78 -7.87 5.57 9.87
C ARG A 78 -7.01 5.63 11.14
N GLY A 79 -7.40 4.90 12.18
CA GLY A 79 -6.71 4.87 13.47
C GLY A 79 -5.32 4.21 13.47
N PRO A 80 -4.54 4.30 14.56
CA PRO A 80 -3.23 3.67 14.64
C PRO A 80 -3.27 2.17 15.00
N ASP A 81 -4.45 1.59 15.21
CA ASP A 81 -4.60 0.21 15.67
C ASP A 81 -4.20 -0.80 14.58
N TYR A 82 -3.00 -1.36 14.72
CA TYR A 82 -2.47 -2.36 13.81
C TYR A 82 -3.11 -3.74 14.02
N GLU A 83 -3.58 -4.07 15.22
CA GLU A 83 -4.17 -5.37 15.52
C GLU A 83 -5.55 -5.49 14.87
N TRP A 84 -6.37 -4.45 15.00
CA TRP A 84 -7.68 -4.40 14.37
C TRP A 84 -7.57 -4.48 12.83
N CYS A 85 -6.64 -3.75 12.21
CA CYS A 85 -6.43 -3.85 10.76
C CYS A 85 -5.95 -5.24 10.31
N GLN A 86 -5.13 -5.92 11.11
CA GLN A 86 -4.74 -7.30 10.81
C GLN A 86 -5.93 -8.26 10.89
N TRP A 87 -6.79 -8.09 11.89
CA TRP A 87 -8.00 -8.89 12.02
C TRP A 87 -8.96 -8.65 10.86
N LEU A 88 -9.20 -7.38 10.49
CA LEU A 88 -10.01 -7.04 9.32
C LEU A 88 -9.45 -7.68 8.04
N GLY A 89 -8.13 -7.57 7.82
CA GLY A 89 -7.47 -8.19 6.68
C GLY A 89 -7.66 -9.71 6.66
N TRP A 90 -7.59 -10.37 7.81
CA TRP A 90 -7.86 -11.81 7.91
C TRP A 90 -9.30 -12.17 7.52
N GLU A 91 -10.30 -11.44 8.02
CA GLU A 91 -11.72 -11.70 7.70
C GLU A 91 -12.03 -11.44 6.23
N ILE A 92 -11.53 -10.34 5.64
CA ILE A 92 -11.67 -10.08 4.20
C ILE A 92 -11.03 -11.21 3.38
N GLY A 93 -9.90 -11.75 3.85
CA GLY A 93 -9.25 -12.91 3.25
C GLY A 93 -10.15 -14.13 3.13
N LYS A 94 -10.98 -14.40 4.15
CA LYS A 94 -11.97 -15.48 4.11
C LYS A 94 -13.06 -15.20 3.08
N ILE A 95 -13.61 -13.99 3.08
CA ILE A 95 -14.66 -13.57 2.13
C ILE A 95 -14.16 -13.69 0.68
N ILE A 96 -12.93 -13.25 0.39
CA ILE A 96 -12.34 -13.38 -0.94
C ILE A 96 -12.25 -14.84 -1.40
N ARG A 97 -11.94 -15.78 -0.49
CA ARG A 97 -11.91 -17.21 -0.82
C ARG A 97 -13.29 -17.74 -1.17
N GLU A 98 -14.35 -17.29 -0.49
CA GLU A 98 -15.73 -17.64 -0.82
C GLU A 98 -16.14 -17.15 -2.21
N HIS A 99 -15.54 -16.05 -2.68
CA HIS A 99 -15.74 -15.53 -4.03
C HIS A 99 -14.95 -16.28 -5.13
N GLN A 100 -14.15 -17.30 -4.80
CA GLN A 100 -13.50 -18.20 -5.77
C GLN A 100 -12.78 -17.48 -6.94
N GLY A 101 -12.04 -16.40 -6.63
CA GLY A 101 -11.32 -15.62 -7.63
C GLY A 101 -12.13 -14.54 -8.35
N ALA A 102 -13.41 -14.35 -8.00
CA ALA A 102 -14.22 -13.26 -8.53
C ALA A 102 -13.86 -11.89 -7.94
N VAL A 103 -13.25 -11.84 -6.75
CA VAL A 103 -12.77 -10.62 -6.10
C VAL A 103 -11.29 -10.80 -5.78
N HIS A 104 -10.48 -9.80 -6.07
CA HIS A 104 -9.01 -9.91 -6.06
C HIS A 104 -8.34 -9.27 -4.84
N GLY A 105 -9.08 -8.47 -4.07
CA GLY A 105 -8.51 -7.68 -2.98
C GLY A 105 -9.45 -6.57 -2.52
N PHE A 106 -8.87 -5.54 -1.92
CA PHE A 106 -9.58 -4.35 -1.51
C PHE A 106 -8.75 -3.07 -1.72
N VAL A 107 -9.45 -1.96 -1.92
CA VAL A 107 -8.90 -0.61 -1.93
C VAL A 107 -9.30 0.10 -0.63
N TYR A 108 -8.39 0.88 -0.04
CA TYR A 108 -8.61 1.55 1.24
C TYR A 108 -7.92 2.92 1.27
N PRO A 109 -8.36 3.87 2.12
CA PRO A 109 -7.77 5.20 2.17
C PRO A 109 -6.33 5.12 2.69
N SER A 110 -5.41 5.80 2.00
CA SER A 110 -4.03 5.92 2.48
C SER A 110 -4.00 6.76 3.76
N ARG A 111 -3.47 6.17 4.84
CA ARG A 111 -3.27 6.89 6.11
C ARG A 111 -2.10 7.87 6.02
N ARG A 112 -1.09 7.56 5.18
CA ARG A 112 0.15 8.34 5.09
C ARG A 112 0.11 9.42 4.00
N ASN A 113 -0.75 9.25 3.00
CA ASN A 113 -0.94 10.18 1.89
C ASN A 113 -2.42 10.58 1.77
N PRO A 114 -2.88 11.60 2.53
CA PRO A 114 -4.28 12.01 2.53
C PRO A 114 -4.82 12.32 1.14
N GLY A 115 -6.03 11.85 0.83
CA GLY A 115 -6.68 12.03 -0.47
C GLY A 115 -6.25 11.00 -1.53
N LYS A 116 -5.35 10.08 -1.20
CA LYS A 116 -4.99 8.94 -2.04
C LYS A 116 -5.53 7.63 -1.47
N VAL A 117 -5.57 6.62 -2.31
CA VAL A 117 -5.93 5.24 -1.95
C VAL A 117 -4.73 4.32 -2.04
N ALA A 118 -4.80 3.22 -1.31
CA ALA A 118 -3.86 2.12 -1.37
C ALA A 118 -4.62 0.82 -1.64
N TYR A 119 -3.91 -0.16 -2.18
CA TYR A 119 -4.46 -1.45 -2.59
C TYR A 119 -3.85 -2.56 -1.75
N ALA A 120 -4.66 -3.54 -1.42
CA ALA A 120 -4.23 -4.82 -0.90
C ALA A 120 -4.77 -5.92 -1.80
N ILE A 121 -3.88 -6.56 -2.57
CA ILE A 121 -4.22 -7.67 -3.47
C ILE A 121 -3.94 -8.98 -2.72
N SER A 122 -4.92 -9.87 -2.73
CA SER A 122 -4.84 -11.13 -1.98
C SER A 122 -3.99 -12.16 -2.70
N SER A 123 -3.11 -12.85 -1.98
CA SER A 123 -2.39 -14.01 -2.51
C SER A 123 -3.30 -15.17 -2.93
N CYS A 124 -4.52 -15.25 -2.38
CA CYS A 124 -5.49 -16.29 -2.70
C CYS A 124 -5.91 -16.30 -4.18
N VAL A 125 -5.70 -15.20 -4.90
CA VAL A 125 -6.07 -15.07 -6.33
C VAL A 125 -4.87 -15.05 -7.26
N LYS A 126 -3.67 -15.44 -6.76
CA LYS A 126 -2.42 -15.40 -7.52
C LYS A 126 -2.58 -16.06 -8.89
N ASP A 127 -3.08 -17.29 -8.94
CA ASP A 127 -3.18 -18.08 -10.18
C ASP A 127 -4.08 -17.40 -11.23
N VAL A 128 -5.14 -16.71 -10.77
CA VAL A 128 -6.03 -15.94 -11.64
C VAL A 128 -5.30 -14.73 -12.21
N LEU A 129 -4.56 -14.00 -11.37
CA LEU A 129 -3.87 -12.78 -11.76
C LEU A 129 -2.62 -13.04 -12.60
N GLU A 130 -1.90 -14.13 -12.36
CA GLU A 130 -0.63 -14.44 -13.05
C GLU A 130 -0.82 -14.57 -14.57
N THR A 131 -1.97 -15.05 -15.04
CA THR A 131 -2.28 -15.14 -16.47
C THR A 131 -2.55 -13.80 -17.16
N ARG A 132 -2.68 -12.71 -16.38
CA ARG A 132 -3.14 -11.39 -16.82
C ARG A 132 -2.24 -10.24 -16.35
N LEU A 133 -1.15 -10.56 -15.66
CA LEU A 133 -0.26 -9.61 -15.03
C LEU A 133 1.03 -9.48 -15.83
N THR A 134 1.37 -8.26 -16.22
CA THR A 134 2.72 -7.90 -16.65
C THR A 134 3.41 -7.14 -15.52
N VAL A 135 4.61 -7.58 -15.15
CA VAL A 135 5.42 -6.91 -14.14
C VAL A 135 6.59 -6.22 -14.81
N ARG A 136 6.78 -4.94 -14.50
CA ARG A 136 7.99 -4.19 -14.85
C ARG A 136 8.64 -3.70 -13.58
N THR A 137 9.97 -3.82 -13.49
CA THR A 137 10.73 -3.39 -12.33
C THR A 137 11.78 -2.38 -12.72
N GLN A 138 11.92 -1.34 -11.91
CA GLN A 138 13.02 -0.39 -12.01
C GLN A 138 13.48 0.02 -10.61
N ARG A 139 14.74 0.43 -10.46
CA ARG A 139 15.20 0.96 -9.18
C ARG A 139 14.50 2.28 -8.92
N LEU A 140 14.15 2.54 -7.66
CA LEU A 140 13.52 3.80 -7.26
C LEU A 140 14.38 5.00 -7.66
N VAL A 141 15.70 4.90 -7.46
CA VAL A 141 16.65 5.99 -7.76
C VAL A 141 16.71 6.37 -9.24
N ASP A 142 16.24 5.50 -10.13
CA ASP A 142 16.20 5.73 -11.58
C ASP A 142 14.87 6.34 -12.05
N THR A 143 13.94 6.64 -11.13
CA THR A 143 12.61 7.19 -11.45
C THR A 143 12.58 8.72 -11.46
N ASP A 144 11.75 9.30 -12.33
CA ASP A 144 11.50 10.74 -12.36
C ASP A 144 10.88 11.27 -11.05
N GLU A 145 10.08 10.46 -10.36
CA GLU A 145 9.53 10.79 -9.04
C GLU A 145 10.62 10.95 -7.99
N TYR A 146 11.60 10.03 -7.97
CA TYR A 146 12.73 10.14 -7.04
C TYR A 146 13.55 11.39 -7.34
N ALA A 147 13.90 11.64 -8.60
CA ALA A 147 14.63 12.84 -9.01
C ALA A 147 13.89 14.13 -8.62
N ARG A 148 12.57 14.19 -8.83
CA ARG A 148 11.73 15.34 -8.42
C ARG A 148 11.71 15.54 -6.91
N LEU A 149 11.68 14.47 -6.13
CA LEU A 149 11.69 14.55 -4.68
C LEU A 149 13.04 14.99 -4.13
N VAL A 150 14.14 14.47 -4.68
CA VAL A 150 15.50 14.92 -4.32
C VAL A 150 15.69 16.40 -4.63
N ALA A 151 15.19 16.87 -5.78
CA ALA A 151 15.24 18.28 -6.16
C ALA A 151 14.27 19.18 -5.35
N SER A 152 13.41 18.61 -4.50
CA SER A 152 12.48 19.38 -3.69
C SER A 152 13.24 20.21 -2.65
N PRO A 153 12.88 21.50 -2.45
CA PRO A 153 13.41 22.29 -1.33
C PRO A 153 13.10 21.69 0.06
N CYS A 154 12.15 20.77 0.12
CA CYS A 154 11.79 20.05 1.34
C CYS A 154 12.66 18.80 1.59
N CYS A 155 13.48 18.37 0.63
CA CYS A 155 14.37 17.22 0.82
C CYS A 155 15.68 17.67 1.47
N THR A 156 16.15 16.92 2.47
CA THR A 156 17.41 17.20 3.15
C THR A 156 18.18 15.93 3.45
N ASP A 157 19.50 15.99 3.27
CA ASP A 157 20.45 14.96 3.66
C ASP A 157 21.12 15.28 5.01
N SER A 158 20.77 16.43 5.61
CA SER A 158 21.39 16.88 6.85
C SER A 158 20.84 16.12 8.04
N ASP A 159 21.72 15.35 8.71
CA ASP A 159 21.48 14.81 10.05
C ASP A 159 21.44 15.91 11.14
N SER A 160 21.72 17.17 10.77
CA SER A 160 21.95 18.29 11.71
C SER A 160 20.72 19.17 11.97
N LEU A 161 19.52 18.71 11.58
CA LEU A 161 18.26 19.43 11.75
C LEU A 161 17.42 18.91 12.94
#